data_AF-A0A968QQ60-F1
#
_entry.id   AF-A0A968QQ60-F1
#
_cell.length_a   1.000
_cell.length_b   1.000
_cell.length_c   1.000
_cell.angle_alpha   90.00
_cell.angle_beta   90.00
_cell.angle_gamma   90.00
#
_symmetry.space_group_name_H-M   'P 1'
#
loop_
_entity.id
_entity.type
_entity.pdbx_description
1 polymer ?
#
loop_
_entity_poly.entity_id
_entity_poly.type
_entity_poly.pdbx_seq_one_letter_code
_entity_poly.pdbx_strand_id
1 'polypeptide(L)'
;MNLFRLKTFFGKAVLCELGAAILFFGSLVHHPELAAVGRQALQELQSRGYAIPTDADPVRVYPAATSGNFTGTHAGGWRPGVISLRENPQGHLSAEIYFRHELMHEASYRTCSGKLPIWAEEAAAISFSGELSAQPLKEHPTQQEVEYLKNRIRIRALPDTESYKTLSKLVAIYGWSQKPCEVSKEISKLLTIREDTAGSDFSYILISLVSGRIFEFQGDIHAKYPPGSLLKIPYAASLRNMPADDIGRELAESNTEKLLSGKNRFDTDTYHLLISGIRNAGFDTPDKIGDGQYWRQYLGERRADGDYPLEASLDELAKMLRASLLFKPEYFSGLSQNGVVKGSTLYAESGQDKKILK
;
A
#
# COMPACT_ATOMS: atom_id res chain seq x y z
N MET A 1 41.64 8.04 -21.84
CA MET A 1 40.59 7.48 -20.96
C MET A 1 39.55 8.55 -20.62
N ASN A 2 38.43 8.49 -21.33
CA ASN A 2 37.05 8.87 -20.98
C ASN A 2 36.76 10.07 -20.08
N LEU A 3 36.71 11.25 -20.71
CA LEU A 3 35.95 12.43 -20.26
C LEU A 3 34.54 12.52 -20.92
N PHE A 4 34.07 11.44 -21.56
CA PHE A 4 32.88 11.43 -22.42
C PHE A 4 31.61 10.77 -21.84
N ARG A 5 31.52 10.52 -20.53
CA ARG A 5 30.35 9.82 -19.93
C ARG A 5 29.35 10.68 -19.15
N LEU A 6 29.56 11.99 -19.02
CA LEU A 6 28.68 12.87 -18.23
C LEU A 6 27.67 13.70 -19.05
N LYS A 7 27.75 13.73 -20.38
CA LYS A 7 26.82 14.51 -21.23
C LYS A 7 25.57 13.77 -21.71
N THR A 8 25.51 12.44 -21.58
CA THR A 8 24.39 11.63 -22.10
C THR A 8 23.24 11.44 -21.10
N PHE A 9 23.48 11.61 -19.79
CA PHE A 9 22.41 11.49 -18.78
C PHE A 9 21.54 12.74 -18.69
N PHE A 10 22.14 13.94 -18.71
CA PHE A 10 21.40 15.20 -18.76
C PHE A 10 20.62 15.36 -20.08
N GLY A 11 21.20 14.95 -21.21
CA GLY A 11 20.53 14.99 -22.52
C GLY A 11 19.30 14.09 -22.58
N LYS A 12 19.34 12.89 -21.99
CA LYS A 12 18.18 11.98 -21.93
C LYS A 12 17.08 12.48 -20.99
N ALA A 13 17.44 13.01 -19.82
CA ALA A 13 16.45 13.57 -18.90
C ALA A 13 15.73 14.78 -19.52
N VAL A 14 16.48 15.70 -20.13
CA VAL A 14 15.94 16.88 -20.81
C VAL A 14 15.14 16.52 -22.07
N LEU A 15 15.58 15.53 -22.87
CA LEU A 15 14.80 15.02 -24.01
C LEU A 15 13.53 14.28 -23.58
N CYS A 16 13.55 13.57 -22.44
CA CYS A 16 12.36 12.94 -21.89
C CYS A 16 11.38 13.96 -21.29
N GLU A 17 11.87 15.06 -20.73
CA GLU A 17 11.01 16.16 -20.23
C GLU A 17 10.42 17.01 -21.35
N LEU A 18 11.20 17.34 -22.38
CA LEU A 18 10.69 17.96 -23.61
C LEU A 18 9.72 17.04 -24.34
N GLY A 19 10.01 15.73 -24.41
CA GLY A 19 9.09 14.74 -24.97
C GLY A 19 7.79 14.59 -24.17
N ALA A 20 7.84 14.74 -22.84
CA ALA A 20 6.65 14.71 -21.98
C ALA A 20 5.84 16.02 -22.01
N ALA A 21 6.49 17.17 -22.10
CA ALA A 21 5.84 18.48 -22.25
C ALA A 21 5.15 18.60 -23.63
N ILE A 22 5.77 18.05 -24.69
CA ILE A 22 5.14 17.92 -26.02
C ILE A 22 3.93 16.97 -25.98
N LEU A 23 3.91 15.99 -25.08
CA LEU A 23 2.79 15.04 -24.94
C LEU A 23 1.61 15.59 -24.14
N PHE A 24 1.80 16.56 -23.23
CA PHE A 24 0.67 17.16 -22.50
C PHE A 24 -0.26 17.96 -23.42
N PHE A 25 0.33 18.71 -24.35
CA PHE A 25 -0.44 19.35 -25.41
C PHE A 25 -0.78 18.34 -26.50
N GLY A 26 0.13 17.48 -26.95
CA GLY A 26 -0.14 16.51 -28.02
C GLY A 26 -1.34 15.59 -27.77
N SER A 27 -1.54 15.06 -26.55
CA SER A 27 -2.63 14.11 -26.27
C SER A 27 -4.01 14.77 -26.12
N LEU A 28 -4.10 15.97 -25.53
CA LEU A 28 -5.36 16.70 -25.38
C LEU A 28 -5.65 17.67 -26.54
N VAL A 29 -4.66 18.05 -27.35
CA VAL A 29 -4.87 18.86 -28.57
C VAL A 29 -5.77 18.14 -29.58
N HIS A 30 -5.75 16.81 -29.58
CA HIS A 30 -6.68 15.99 -30.37
C HIS A 30 -8.04 15.77 -29.71
N HIS A 31 -8.22 16.19 -28.44
CA HIS A 31 -9.46 16.12 -27.66
C HIS A 31 -9.77 17.47 -27.00
N PRO A 32 -10.14 18.51 -27.80
CA PRO A 32 -10.29 19.88 -27.32
C PRO A 32 -11.33 20.04 -26.20
N GLU A 33 -12.36 19.18 -26.20
CA GLU A 33 -13.39 19.13 -25.16
C GLU A 33 -12.80 18.68 -23.82
N LEU A 34 -12.03 17.59 -23.81
CA LEU A 34 -11.36 17.09 -22.60
C LEU A 34 -10.29 18.07 -22.09
N ALA A 35 -9.61 18.77 -23.00
CA ALA A 35 -8.71 19.86 -22.66
C ALA A 35 -9.42 21.02 -21.94
N ALA A 36 -10.62 21.37 -22.40
CA ALA A 36 -11.44 22.39 -21.76
C ALA A 36 -11.91 21.96 -20.37
N VAL A 37 -12.35 20.70 -20.22
CA VAL A 37 -12.72 20.11 -18.93
C VAL A 37 -11.55 20.15 -17.93
N GLY A 38 -10.34 19.76 -18.37
CA GLY A 38 -9.15 19.81 -17.52
C GLY A 38 -8.82 21.23 -17.05
N ARG A 39 -8.86 22.21 -17.95
CA ARG A 39 -8.64 23.63 -17.58
C ARG A 39 -9.65 24.13 -16.58
N GLN A 40 -10.94 23.82 -16.79
CA GLN A 40 -12.00 24.20 -15.86
C GLN A 40 -11.80 23.53 -14.49
N ALA A 41 -11.48 22.23 -14.47
CA ALA A 41 -11.24 21.48 -13.25
C ALA A 41 -10.07 22.06 -12.43
N LEU A 42 -8.96 22.42 -13.09
CA LEU A 42 -7.84 23.08 -12.44
C LEU A 42 -8.22 24.45 -11.88
N GLN A 43 -9.01 25.25 -12.61
CA GLN A 43 -9.51 26.54 -12.09
C GLN A 43 -10.41 26.36 -10.86
N GLU A 44 -11.28 25.36 -10.87
CA GLU A 44 -12.11 25.01 -9.70
C GLU A 44 -11.24 24.63 -8.49
N LEU A 45 -10.24 23.77 -8.69
CA LEU A 45 -9.30 23.35 -7.65
C LEU A 45 -8.48 24.53 -7.11
N GLN A 46 -7.99 25.40 -7.99
CA GLN A 46 -7.27 26.61 -7.59
C GLN A 46 -8.16 27.54 -6.76
N SER A 47 -9.43 27.70 -7.14
CA SER A 47 -10.40 28.52 -6.39
C SER A 47 -10.68 27.98 -4.99
N ARG A 48 -10.55 26.66 -4.80
CA ARG A 48 -10.64 25.97 -3.52
C ARG A 48 -9.34 26.03 -2.70
N GLY A 49 -8.26 26.60 -3.25
CA GLY A 49 -6.97 26.75 -2.57
C GLY A 49 -5.99 25.60 -2.78
N TYR A 50 -6.25 24.70 -3.73
CA TYR A 50 -5.26 23.69 -4.10
C TYR A 50 -4.12 24.30 -4.91
N ALA A 51 -2.90 23.82 -4.68
CA ALA A 51 -1.77 24.05 -5.55
C ALA A 51 -2.00 23.31 -6.87
N ILE A 52 -2.15 24.09 -7.95
CA ILE A 52 -2.35 23.55 -9.30
C ILE A 52 -1.02 23.44 -10.06
N PRO A 53 -0.98 22.63 -11.12
CA PRO A 53 0.17 22.53 -12.01
C PRO A 53 0.47 23.87 -12.68
N THR A 54 1.75 24.11 -12.98
CA THR A 54 2.20 25.34 -13.65
C THR A 54 2.91 24.99 -14.95
N ASP A 55 3.21 25.98 -15.80
CA ASP A 55 4.00 25.72 -17.01
C ASP A 55 5.39 25.15 -16.72
N ALA A 56 5.98 25.49 -15.56
CA ALA A 56 7.26 24.98 -15.12
C ALA A 56 7.19 23.56 -14.50
N ASP A 57 6.00 23.14 -14.08
CA ASP A 57 5.73 21.82 -13.50
C ASP A 57 4.31 21.37 -13.89
N PRO A 58 4.12 20.98 -15.16
CA PRO A 58 2.81 20.60 -15.66
C PRO A 58 2.48 19.17 -15.23
N VAL A 59 1.18 18.89 -15.14
CA VAL A 59 0.72 17.50 -15.12
C VAL A 59 1.08 16.85 -16.44
N ARG A 60 1.17 15.51 -16.45
CA ARG A 60 1.47 14.74 -17.66
C ARG A 60 0.34 13.74 -17.86
N VAL A 61 -0.46 13.93 -18.90
CA VAL A 61 -1.63 13.10 -19.21
C VAL A 61 -1.31 12.24 -20.41
N TYR A 62 -1.34 10.92 -20.22
CA TYR A 62 -1.08 9.94 -21.26
C TYR A 62 -2.36 9.17 -21.59
N PRO A 63 -2.77 9.10 -22.87
CA PRO A 63 -3.79 8.17 -23.30
C PRO A 63 -3.23 6.76 -23.16
N ALA A 64 -3.87 5.97 -22.34
CA ALA A 64 -3.56 4.58 -22.13
C ALA A 64 -4.42 3.75 -23.09
N ALA A 65 -3.81 3.34 -24.20
CA ALA A 65 -4.45 2.51 -25.23
C ALA A 65 -4.84 1.09 -24.75
N THR A 66 -4.58 0.75 -23.47
CA THR A 66 -4.81 -0.60 -22.95
C THR A 66 -5.59 -0.57 -21.65
N SER A 67 -6.59 -1.44 -21.58
CA SER A 67 -7.33 -1.88 -20.38
C SER A 67 -6.46 -2.66 -19.37
N GLY A 68 -5.14 -2.61 -19.49
CA GLY A 68 -4.19 -3.39 -18.70
C GLY A 68 -3.58 -2.61 -17.54
N ASN A 69 -3.21 -3.32 -16.47
CA ASN A 69 -2.42 -2.76 -15.37
C ASN A 69 -1.06 -2.29 -15.90
N PHE A 70 -0.69 -1.03 -15.60
CA PHE A 70 0.64 -0.52 -15.92
C PHE A 70 1.68 -1.34 -15.15
N THR A 71 2.66 -1.89 -15.85
CA THR A 71 3.86 -2.40 -15.19
C THR A 71 4.57 -1.24 -14.50
N GLY A 72 5.28 -1.49 -13.39
CA GLY A 72 6.09 -0.47 -12.68
C GLY A 72 7.21 0.17 -13.53
N THR A 73 7.34 -0.23 -14.79
CA THR A 73 8.25 0.33 -15.81
C THR A 73 7.56 1.36 -16.73
N HIS A 74 6.24 1.42 -16.77
CA HIS A 74 5.48 2.41 -17.54
C HIS A 74 5.50 3.76 -16.83
N ALA A 75 5.66 4.88 -17.56
CA ALA A 75 5.79 6.22 -16.96
C ALA A 75 4.63 6.57 -16.00
N GLY A 76 3.41 6.09 -16.28
CA GLY A 76 2.22 6.24 -15.43
C GLY A 76 2.20 5.39 -14.15
N GLY A 77 3.16 4.47 -13.95
CA GLY A 77 3.23 3.61 -12.76
C GLY A 77 4.29 4.01 -11.73
N TRP A 78 5.25 4.88 -12.07
CA TRP A 78 6.38 5.20 -11.19
C TRP A 78 6.74 6.70 -11.08
N ARG A 79 6.18 7.57 -11.93
CA ARG A 79 6.44 9.02 -11.86
C ARG A 79 5.26 9.76 -11.22
N PRO A 80 5.50 10.55 -10.16
CA PRO A 80 4.53 11.54 -9.68
C PRO A 80 4.12 12.50 -10.82
N GLY A 81 2.87 12.96 -10.83
CA GLY A 81 2.36 13.89 -11.84
C GLY A 81 1.94 13.27 -13.17
N VAL A 82 1.86 11.95 -13.27
CA VAL A 82 1.43 11.26 -14.49
C VAL A 82 0.01 10.70 -14.34
N ILE A 83 -0.94 11.26 -15.09
CA ILE A 83 -2.30 10.76 -15.22
C ILE A 83 -2.40 9.86 -16.44
N SER A 84 -2.91 8.64 -16.26
CA SER A 84 -3.14 7.72 -17.37
C SER A 84 -4.63 7.68 -17.72
N LEU A 85 -5.02 8.39 -18.79
CA LEU A 85 -6.38 8.42 -19.32
C LEU A 85 -6.69 7.11 -20.05
N ARG A 86 -7.50 6.25 -19.43
CA ARG A 86 -7.98 5.02 -20.05
C ARG A 86 -9.08 5.37 -21.06
N GLU A 87 -9.04 4.75 -22.24
CA GLU A 87 -10.13 4.88 -23.24
C GLU A 87 -11.48 4.37 -22.69
N ASN A 88 -11.42 3.37 -21.81
CA ASN A 88 -12.56 2.87 -21.03
C ASN A 88 -12.17 2.85 -19.54
N PRO A 89 -12.38 3.93 -18.79
CA PRO A 89 -12.19 3.91 -17.35
C PRO A 89 -13.10 2.84 -16.71
N GLN A 90 -12.64 2.20 -15.64
CA GLN A 90 -13.48 1.22 -14.93
C GLN A 90 -14.66 1.96 -14.29
N GLY A 91 -15.86 1.38 -14.37
CA GLY A 91 -17.11 2.06 -14.04
C GLY A 91 -17.60 2.88 -15.23
N HIS A 92 -18.88 2.74 -15.60
CA HIS A 92 -19.51 3.23 -16.84
C HIS A 92 -19.55 4.78 -17.02
N LEU A 93 -18.53 5.49 -16.57
CA LEU A 93 -18.44 6.94 -16.50
C LEU A 93 -17.56 7.47 -17.63
N SER A 94 -17.79 8.72 -17.99
CA SER A 94 -17.13 9.33 -19.13
C SER A 94 -15.67 9.69 -18.84
N ALA A 95 -14.87 9.88 -19.88
CA ALA A 95 -13.46 10.24 -19.75
C ALA A 95 -13.26 11.58 -19.02
N GLU A 96 -14.22 12.50 -19.11
CA GLU A 96 -14.24 13.78 -18.39
C GLU A 96 -14.29 13.59 -16.88
N ILE A 97 -15.18 12.71 -16.39
CA ILE A 97 -15.33 12.43 -14.96
C ILE A 97 -14.05 11.78 -14.43
N TYR A 98 -13.56 10.78 -15.14
CA TYR A 98 -12.30 10.12 -14.79
C TYR A 98 -11.11 11.11 -14.79
N PHE A 99 -11.03 12.00 -15.79
CA PHE A 99 -9.96 13.00 -15.83
C PHE A 99 -10.01 13.96 -14.64
N ARG A 100 -11.21 14.42 -14.27
CA ARG A 100 -11.41 15.27 -13.09
C ARG A 100 -11.02 14.54 -11.79
N HIS A 101 -11.33 13.25 -11.67
CA HIS A 101 -10.92 12.41 -10.53
C HIS A 101 -9.40 12.39 -10.36
N GLU A 102 -8.67 12.07 -11.44
CA GLU A 102 -7.21 11.99 -11.41
C GLU A 102 -6.55 13.36 -11.18
N LEU A 103 -7.15 14.45 -11.69
CA LEU A 103 -6.68 15.81 -11.39
C LEU A 103 -6.82 16.18 -9.90
N MET A 104 -7.84 15.65 -9.22
CA MET A 104 -8.02 15.85 -7.79
C MET A 104 -6.92 15.14 -6.99
N HIS A 105 -6.54 13.92 -7.38
CA HIS A 105 -5.43 13.19 -6.76
C HIS A 105 -4.12 13.94 -6.88
N GLU A 106 -3.81 14.45 -8.07
CA GLU A 106 -2.61 15.26 -8.28
C GLU A 106 -2.61 16.55 -7.46
N ALA A 107 -3.72 17.30 -7.49
CA ALA A 107 -3.83 18.55 -6.74
C ALA A 107 -3.72 18.31 -5.22
N SER A 108 -4.30 17.20 -4.74
CA SER A 108 -4.19 16.74 -3.35
C SER A 108 -2.74 16.40 -3.00
N TYR A 109 -2.03 15.66 -3.86
CA TYR A 109 -0.62 15.34 -3.65
C TYR A 109 0.24 16.60 -3.55
N ARG A 110 0.08 17.55 -4.48
CA ARG A 110 0.83 18.82 -4.50
C ARG A 110 0.57 19.69 -3.27
N THR A 111 -0.69 19.73 -2.81
CA THR A 111 -1.10 20.63 -1.72
C THR A 111 -0.88 20.01 -0.35
N CYS A 112 -1.19 18.72 -0.20
CA CYS A 112 -1.19 18.01 1.07
C CYS A 112 0.08 17.18 1.28
N SER A 113 0.96 17.08 0.28
CA SER A 113 2.21 16.32 0.32
C SER A 113 2.01 14.84 0.69
N GLY A 114 0.92 14.22 0.22
CA GLY A 114 0.58 12.81 0.50
C GLY A 114 0.26 12.50 1.96
N LYS A 115 -0.10 13.52 2.77
CA LYS A 115 -0.45 13.34 4.18
C LYS A 115 -1.88 12.85 4.41
N LEU A 116 -2.73 12.92 3.39
CA LEU A 116 -4.09 12.40 3.50
C LEU A 116 -4.06 10.87 3.46
N PRO A 117 -4.88 10.18 4.27
CA PRO A 117 -5.04 8.74 4.10
C PRO A 117 -5.70 8.45 2.76
N ILE A 118 -5.34 7.31 2.14
CA ILE A 118 -5.80 6.91 0.80
C ILE A 118 -7.33 7.03 0.64
N TRP A 119 -8.09 6.56 1.61
CA TRP A 119 -9.56 6.65 1.56
C TRP A 119 -10.07 8.10 1.53
N ALA A 120 -9.37 9.04 2.14
CA ALA A 120 -9.75 10.45 2.15
C ALA A 120 -9.39 11.14 0.83
N GLU A 121 -8.25 10.78 0.23
CA GLU A 121 -7.90 11.25 -1.13
C GLU A 121 -8.96 10.78 -2.14
N GLU A 122 -9.35 9.51 -2.08
CA GLU A 122 -10.40 8.94 -2.94
C GLU A 122 -11.78 9.56 -2.68
N ALA A 123 -12.15 9.80 -1.43
CA ALA A 123 -13.41 10.49 -1.10
C ALA A 123 -13.46 11.91 -1.66
N ALA A 124 -12.32 12.62 -1.61
CA ALA A 124 -12.19 13.95 -2.18
C ALA A 124 -12.34 13.93 -3.71
N ALA A 125 -11.72 12.94 -4.36
CA ALA A 125 -11.79 12.73 -5.80
C ALA A 125 -13.23 12.40 -6.26
N ILE A 126 -13.90 11.44 -5.61
CA ILE A 126 -15.33 11.12 -5.83
C ILE A 126 -16.23 12.36 -5.70
N SER A 127 -15.97 13.18 -4.67
CA SER A 127 -16.77 14.40 -4.45
C SER A 127 -16.56 15.47 -5.52
N PHE A 128 -15.38 15.51 -6.15
CA PHE A 128 -14.99 16.56 -7.11
C PHE A 128 -15.25 16.19 -8.57
N SER A 129 -15.08 14.91 -8.90
CA SER A 129 -15.07 14.40 -10.28
C SER A 129 -16.42 14.51 -10.99
N GLY A 130 -17.52 14.55 -10.22
CA GLY A 130 -18.89 14.56 -10.74
C GLY A 130 -19.53 13.16 -10.80
N GLU A 131 -18.85 12.15 -10.29
CA GLU A 131 -19.33 10.77 -10.23
C GLU A 131 -20.67 10.63 -9.53
N LEU A 132 -20.84 11.31 -8.40
CA LEU A 132 -22.06 11.26 -7.58
C LEU A 132 -23.28 11.83 -8.33
N SER A 133 -23.06 12.75 -9.26
CA SER A 133 -24.13 13.29 -10.12
C SER A 133 -24.50 12.32 -11.23
N ALA A 134 -23.52 11.60 -11.78
CA ALA A 134 -23.75 10.61 -12.84
C ALA A 134 -24.36 9.31 -12.30
N GLN A 135 -24.07 8.95 -11.05
CA GLN A 135 -24.63 7.78 -10.35
C GLN A 135 -25.11 8.20 -8.95
N PRO A 136 -26.36 8.68 -8.83
CA PRO A 136 -26.88 9.12 -7.54
C PRO A 136 -27.09 7.92 -6.60
N LEU A 137 -26.12 7.69 -5.72
CA LEU A 137 -26.19 6.70 -4.66
C LEU A 137 -26.73 7.37 -3.39
N LYS A 138 -28.04 7.26 -3.13
CA LYS A 138 -28.70 7.86 -1.95
C LYS A 138 -29.00 6.87 -0.83
N GLU A 139 -28.69 5.60 -1.04
CA GLU A 139 -28.91 4.56 -0.03
C GLU A 139 -27.81 4.62 1.03
N HIS A 140 -28.20 4.64 2.30
CA HIS A 140 -27.25 4.50 3.40
C HIS A 140 -26.52 3.15 3.30
N PRO A 141 -25.18 3.14 3.46
CA PRO A 141 -24.46 1.88 3.51
C PRO A 141 -24.90 1.09 4.74
N THR A 142 -25.01 -0.22 4.56
CA THR A 142 -25.26 -1.17 5.63
C THR A 142 -24.10 -1.19 6.62
N GLN A 143 -24.35 -1.69 7.84
CA GLN A 143 -23.30 -1.83 8.84
C GLN A 143 -22.16 -2.74 8.37
N GLN A 144 -22.47 -3.82 7.63
CA GLN A 144 -21.45 -4.72 7.07
C GLN A 144 -20.56 -4.03 6.04
N GLU A 145 -21.14 -3.22 5.14
CA GLU A 145 -20.38 -2.43 4.16
C GLU A 145 -19.42 -1.45 4.88
N VAL A 146 -19.89 -0.75 5.91
CA VAL A 146 -19.06 0.19 6.69
C VAL A 146 -17.94 -0.53 7.44
N GLU A 147 -18.22 -1.68 8.08
CA GLU A 147 -17.17 -2.45 8.76
C GLU A 147 -16.14 -3.04 7.79
N TYR A 148 -16.56 -3.46 6.60
CA TYR A 148 -15.64 -3.89 5.54
C TYR A 148 -14.69 -2.76 5.13
N LEU A 149 -15.24 -1.57 4.84
CA LEU A 149 -14.43 -0.40 4.50
C LEU A 149 -13.49 0.01 5.65
N LYS A 150 -13.96 -0.01 6.90
CA LYS A 150 -13.11 0.23 8.08
C LYS A 150 -11.96 -0.77 8.16
N ASN A 151 -12.23 -2.05 7.91
CA ASN A 151 -11.18 -3.07 7.92
C ASN A 151 -10.11 -2.80 6.85
N ARG A 152 -10.54 -2.49 5.62
CA ARG A 152 -9.65 -2.14 4.51
C ARG A 152 -8.78 -0.91 4.82
N ILE A 153 -9.37 0.11 5.43
CA ILE A 153 -8.66 1.30 5.90
C ILE A 153 -7.63 0.94 6.98
N ARG A 154 -8.00 0.10 7.95
CA ARG A 154 -7.10 -0.37 9.03
C ARG A 154 -5.82 -0.97 8.49
N ILE A 155 -5.94 -1.82 7.48
CA ILE A 155 -4.82 -2.53 6.86
C ILE A 155 -4.14 -1.72 5.74
N ARG A 156 -4.53 -0.45 5.55
CA ARG A 156 -4.04 0.45 4.50
C ARG A 156 -4.09 -0.19 3.10
N ALA A 157 -5.14 -0.96 2.83
CA ALA A 157 -5.35 -1.51 1.49
C ALA A 157 -5.87 -0.42 0.55
N LEU A 158 -5.54 -0.54 -0.74
CA LEU A 158 -6.16 0.28 -1.79
C LEU A 158 -7.67 0.01 -1.81
N PRO A 159 -8.54 0.96 -2.17
CA PRO A 159 -9.97 0.68 -2.30
C PRO A 159 -10.20 -0.36 -3.41
N ASP A 160 -10.99 -1.37 -3.11
CA ASP A 160 -11.59 -2.24 -4.13
C ASP A 160 -12.99 -1.73 -4.52
N THR A 161 -13.67 -2.41 -5.43
CA THR A 161 -15.00 -2.01 -5.93
C THR A 161 -16.04 -1.82 -4.80
N GLU A 162 -16.06 -2.71 -3.81
CA GLU A 162 -17.03 -2.64 -2.70
C GLU A 162 -16.71 -1.51 -1.72
N SER A 163 -15.43 -1.34 -1.37
CA SER A 163 -14.94 -0.23 -0.56
C SER A 163 -15.23 1.10 -1.24
N TYR A 164 -14.98 1.18 -2.54
CA TYR A 164 -15.24 2.37 -3.36
C TYR A 164 -16.72 2.72 -3.35
N LYS A 165 -17.60 1.76 -3.66
CA LYS A 165 -19.05 1.96 -3.66
C LYS A 165 -19.57 2.41 -2.29
N THR A 166 -19.07 1.82 -1.22
CA THR A 166 -19.41 2.20 0.16
C THR A 166 -18.97 3.62 0.46
N LEU A 167 -17.74 3.97 0.07
CA LEU A 167 -17.20 5.31 0.24
C LEU A 167 -18.01 6.34 -0.56
N SER A 168 -18.38 6.05 -1.80
CA SER A 168 -19.22 6.92 -2.63
C SER A 168 -20.59 7.18 -2.01
N LYS A 169 -21.24 6.15 -1.41
CA LYS A 169 -22.48 6.33 -0.63
C LYS A 169 -22.26 7.30 0.55
N LEU A 170 -21.17 7.11 1.30
CA LEU A 170 -20.85 7.99 2.44
C LEU A 170 -20.62 9.43 2.00
N VAL A 171 -19.87 9.66 0.92
CA VAL A 171 -19.64 11.00 0.36
C VAL A 171 -20.94 11.63 -0.17
N ALA A 172 -21.80 10.85 -0.83
CA ALA A 172 -23.10 11.34 -1.31
C ALA A 172 -24.03 11.81 -0.19
N ILE A 173 -23.98 11.14 0.97
CA ILE A 173 -24.86 11.41 2.11
C ILE A 173 -24.31 12.54 2.98
N TYR A 174 -23.04 12.48 3.33
CA TYR A 174 -22.42 13.38 4.31
C TYR A 174 -21.64 14.54 3.68
N GLY A 175 -21.41 14.49 2.36
CA GLY A 175 -20.60 15.45 1.64
C GLY A 175 -19.10 15.36 1.96
N TRP A 176 -18.33 16.19 1.26
CA TRP A 176 -16.90 16.35 1.47
C TRP A 176 -16.51 17.81 1.66
N SER A 177 -15.42 18.06 2.40
CA SER A 177 -14.91 19.42 2.58
C SER A 177 -14.41 19.98 1.27
N GLN A 178 -14.71 21.26 1.04
CA GLN A 178 -14.21 22.00 -0.11
C GLN A 178 -12.82 22.59 0.16
N LYS A 179 -12.33 22.53 1.40
CA LYS A 179 -11.00 23.04 1.76
C LYS A 179 -9.92 21.99 1.50
N PRO A 180 -8.71 22.40 1.07
CA PRO A 180 -7.63 21.46 0.83
C PRO A 180 -7.23 20.74 2.11
N CYS A 181 -6.96 19.44 1.99
CA CYS A 181 -6.46 18.59 3.06
C CYS A 181 -7.39 18.41 4.26
N GLU A 182 -8.62 18.93 4.22
CA GLU A 182 -9.61 18.72 5.27
C GLU A 182 -10.42 17.45 4.99
N VAL A 183 -10.55 16.60 6.02
CA VAL A 183 -11.32 15.36 5.96
C VAL A 183 -12.73 15.63 6.52
N SER A 184 -13.76 15.10 5.87
CA SER A 184 -15.14 15.17 6.37
C SER A 184 -15.23 14.61 7.79
N LYS A 185 -15.73 15.41 8.75
CA LYS A 185 -15.79 15.02 10.17
C LYS A 185 -16.78 13.88 10.39
N GLU A 186 -17.87 13.88 9.66
CA GLU A 186 -18.94 12.88 9.71
C GLU A 186 -18.43 11.53 9.19
N ILE A 187 -17.82 11.53 8.00
CA ILE A 187 -17.24 10.31 7.42
C ILE A 187 -16.07 9.83 8.26
N SER A 188 -15.20 10.74 8.71
CA SER A 188 -14.13 10.41 9.63
C SER A 188 -14.67 9.76 10.90
N LYS A 189 -15.73 10.25 11.56
CA LYS A 189 -16.29 9.57 12.75
C LYS A 189 -16.76 8.14 12.48
N LEU A 190 -17.29 7.87 11.29
CA LEU A 190 -17.75 6.53 10.90
C LEU A 190 -16.59 5.59 10.59
N LEU A 191 -15.54 6.10 9.94
CA LEU A 191 -14.40 5.31 9.46
C LEU A 191 -13.20 5.31 10.42
N THR A 192 -13.15 6.26 11.36
CA THR A 192 -12.17 6.28 12.43
C THR A 192 -12.50 5.12 13.32
N ILE A 193 -11.67 4.09 13.19
CA ILE A 193 -11.57 3.04 14.18
C ILE A 193 -11.22 3.79 15.46
N ARG A 194 -12.15 3.83 16.42
CA ARG A 194 -11.81 4.35 17.75
C ARG A 194 -10.60 3.54 18.19
N GLU A 195 -9.46 4.22 18.27
CA GLU A 195 -8.35 3.80 19.10
C GLU A 195 -8.87 3.91 20.54
N ASP A 196 -9.74 2.98 20.94
CA ASP A 196 -10.11 2.78 22.34
C ASP A 196 -8.87 2.18 23.02
N THR A 197 -7.83 3.01 23.16
CA THR A 197 -6.77 2.94 24.16
C THR A 197 -5.89 4.18 23.97
N ALA A 198 -6.30 5.29 24.58
CA ALA A 198 -5.34 6.28 25.06
C ALA A 198 -4.37 5.55 26.02
N GLY A 199 -3.22 5.14 25.50
CA GLY A 199 -2.26 4.34 26.26
C GLY A 199 -1.14 3.75 25.41
N SER A 200 -0.32 4.63 24.82
CA SER A 200 0.94 4.40 24.07
C SER A 200 0.85 4.13 22.57
N ASP A 201 1.62 4.90 21.79
CA ASP A 201 1.85 4.76 20.33
C ASP A 201 2.58 3.44 19.95
N PHE A 202 2.74 2.52 20.90
CA PHE A 202 3.59 1.34 20.79
C PHE A 202 3.08 0.22 21.71
N SER A 203 2.75 -0.93 21.13
CA SER A 203 2.44 -2.16 21.86
C SER A 203 3.63 -3.12 21.85
N TYR A 204 3.88 -3.81 22.97
CA TYR A 204 4.89 -4.88 23.03
C TYR A 204 4.48 -6.02 23.95
N ILE A 205 5.15 -7.16 23.77
CA ILE A 205 5.07 -8.33 24.64
C ILE A 205 6.47 -8.90 24.86
N LEU A 206 6.85 -9.11 26.11
CA LEU A 206 8.08 -9.78 26.51
C LEU A 206 7.74 -11.22 26.93
N ILE A 207 8.19 -12.18 26.15
CA ILE A 207 7.91 -13.61 26.35
C ILE A 207 9.21 -14.41 26.50
N SER A 208 9.22 -15.35 27.43
CA SER A 208 10.28 -16.35 27.53
C SER A 208 10.26 -17.29 26.34
N LEU A 209 11.35 -17.36 25.58
CA LEU A 209 11.46 -18.31 24.47
C LEU A 209 11.34 -19.76 24.96
N VAL A 210 11.98 -20.11 26.07
CA VAL A 210 11.98 -21.49 26.60
C VAL A 210 10.65 -21.83 27.25
N SER A 211 10.19 -21.03 28.22
CA SER A 211 8.99 -21.38 29.01
C SER A 211 7.67 -20.95 28.38
N GLY A 212 7.68 -20.02 27.43
CA GLY A 212 6.47 -19.41 26.89
C GLY A 212 5.74 -18.46 27.86
N ARG A 213 6.30 -18.24 29.06
CA ARG A 213 5.73 -17.31 30.04
C ARG A 213 5.88 -15.86 29.57
N ILE A 214 4.80 -15.10 29.62
CA ILE A 214 4.80 -13.66 29.40
C ILE A 214 5.29 -12.99 30.70
N PHE A 215 6.33 -12.17 30.59
CA PHE A 215 6.89 -11.41 31.70
C PHE A 215 6.29 -10.02 31.80
N GLU A 216 6.07 -9.39 30.66
CA GLU A 216 5.61 -8.00 30.56
C GLU A 216 4.89 -7.79 29.23
N PHE A 217 3.94 -6.85 29.20
CA PHE A 217 3.31 -6.38 27.97
C PHE A 217 2.78 -4.95 28.17
N GLN A 218 2.62 -4.22 27.08
CA GLN A 218 2.06 -2.86 27.06
C GLN A 218 1.24 -2.66 25.79
N GLY A 219 0.26 -1.76 25.86
CA GLY A 219 -0.59 -1.37 24.74
C GLY A 219 -1.68 -2.40 24.44
N ASP A 220 -2.31 -2.27 23.27
CA ASP A 220 -3.29 -3.26 22.80
C ASP A 220 -2.57 -4.48 22.22
N ILE A 221 -2.69 -5.61 22.91
CA ILE A 221 -2.10 -6.90 22.51
C ILE A 221 -3.10 -7.82 21.79
N HIS A 222 -4.37 -7.43 21.71
CA HIS A 222 -5.47 -8.25 21.17
C HIS A 222 -6.00 -7.74 19.83
N ALA A 223 -5.81 -6.45 19.53
CA ALA A 223 -6.06 -5.93 18.20
C ALA A 223 -5.27 -6.71 17.15
N LYS A 224 -5.97 -7.05 16.07
CA LYS A 224 -5.42 -7.82 14.95
C LYS A 224 -4.85 -6.89 13.90
N TYR A 225 -3.65 -7.19 13.46
CA TYR A 225 -2.97 -6.49 12.39
C TYR A 225 -2.35 -7.48 11.41
N PRO A 226 -2.15 -7.08 10.15
CA PRO A 226 -1.41 -7.89 9.22
C PRO A 226 0.05 -8.02 9.68
N PRO A 227 0.60 -9.25 9.72
CA PRO A 227 1.96 -9.52 10.19
C PRO A 227 3.05 -8.97 9.28
N GLY A 228 2.73 -8.73 8.00
CA GLY A 228 3.70 -8.36 6.97
C GLY A 228 4.89 -9.31 6.93
N SER A 229 6.10 -8.75 6.79
CA SER A 229 7.36 -9.51 6.71
C SER A 229 7.64 -10.44 7.89
N LEU A 230 6.92 -10.36 9.02
CA LEU A 230 7.08 -11.32 10.11
C LEU A 230 6.74 -12.77 9.69
N LEU A 231 5.90 -12.98 8.66
CA LEU A 231 5.63 -14.33 8.14
C LEU A 231 6.84 -14.97 7.44
N LYS A 232 7.90 -14.21 7.14
CA LYS A 232 9.16 -14.76 6.63
C LYS A 232 9.81 -15.73 7.63
N ILE A 233 9.56 -15.56 8.94
CA ILE A 233 10.12 -16.40 10.00
C ILE A 233 9.52 -17.82 9.98
N PRO A 234 8.18 -18.02 10.09
CA PRO A 234 7.59 -19.34 9.94
C PRO A 234 7.81 -19.93 8.55
N TYR A 235 7.87 -19.10 7.49
CA TYR A 235 8.25 -19.57 6.15
C TYR A 235 9.65 -20.19 6.15
N ALA A 236 10.65 -19.47 6.65
CA ALA A 236 12.01 -19.96 6.74
C ALA A 236 12.12 -21.23 7.59
N ALA A 237 11.45 -21.29 8.74
CA ALA A 237 11.41 -22.48 9.59
C ALA A 237 10.83 -23.72 8.87
N SER A 238 9.94 -23.52 7.90
CA SER A 238 9.35 -24.60 7.10
C SER A 238 10.17 -25.01 5.87
N LEU A 239 11.31 -24.36 5.58
CA LEU A 239 12.19 -24.75 4.48
C LEU A 239 13.08 -25.94 4.86
N ARG A 240 12.99 -27.01 4.07
CA ARG A 240 13.81 -28.23 4.27
C ARG A 240 15.20 -28.08 3.64
N ASN A 241 16.23 -28.58 4.34
CA ASN A 241 17.60 -28.73 3.83
C ASN A 241 18.24 -27.44 3.29
N MET A 242 17.96 -26.28 3.89
CA MET A 242 18.61 -25.02 3.52
C MET A 242 19.84 -24.78 4.41
N PRO A 243 20.93 -24.21 3.89
CA PRO A 243 22.04 -23.76 4.73
C PRO A 243 21.57 -22.69 5.72
N ALA A 244 21.84 -22.89 7.00
CA ALA A 244 21.36 -22.02 8.07
C ALA A 244 21.87 -20.57 7.93
N ASP A 245 23.14 -20.39 7.53
CA ASP A 245 23.75 -19.08 7.35
C ASP A 245 23.10 -18.28 6.22
N ASP A 246 22.71 -18.94 5.12
CA ASP A 246 22.03 -18.30 4.01
C ASP A 246 20.64 -17.83 4.43
N ILE A 247 19.89 -18.67 5.13
CA ILE A 247 18.57 -18.31 5.66
C ILE A 247 18.67 -17.16 6.67
N GLY A 248 19.62 -17.23 7.60
CA GLY A 248 19.82 -16.20 8.62
C GLY A 248 20.13 -14.83 8.01
N ARG A 249 21.00 -14.80 6.99
CA ARG A 249 21.30 -13.57 6.24
C ARG A 249 20.08 -13.03 5.51
N GLU A 250 19.34 -13.91 4.83
CA GLU A 250 18.19 -13.53 4.01
C GLU A 250 17.04 -13.00 4.86
N LEU A 251 16.86 -13.54 6.08
CA LEU A 251 15.95 -13.02 7.08
C LEU A 251 16.39 -11.67 7.63
N ALA A 252 17.69 -11.48 7.91
CA ALA A 252 18.22 -10.19 8.37
C ALA A 252 18.06 -9.08 7.32
N GLU A 253 18.20 -9.41 6.03
CA GLU A 253 17.93 -8.53 4.88
C GLU A 253 16.43 -8.36 4.58
N SER A 254 15.54 -9.15 5.20
CA SER A 254 14.12 -9.27 4.83
C SER A 254 13.91 -9.52 3.32
N ASN A 255 14.77 -10.34 2.70
CA ASN A 255 14.83 -10.52 1.25
C ASN A 255 13.79 -11.54 0.74
N THR A 256 12.62 -11.06 0.29
CA THR A 256 11.54 -11.93 -0.23
C THR A 256 12.03 -12.81 -1.39
N GLU A 257 12.70 -12.26 -2.40
CA GLU A 257 13.05 -13.01 -3.63
C GLU A 257 13.99 -14.19 -3.33
N LYS A 258 15.01 -13.96 -2.50
CA LYS A 258 15.92 -15.04 -2.11
C LYS A 258 15.22 -16.11 -1.29
N LEU A 259 14.32 -15.75 -0.37
CA LEU A 259 13.53 -16.74 0.38
C LEU A 259 12.62 -17.54 -0.56
N LEU A 260 11.98 -16.91 -1.54
CA LEU A 260 11.16 -17.57 -2.55
C LEU A 260 11.93 -18.55 -3.44
N SER A 261 13.24 -18.36 -3.62
CA SER A 261 14.06 -19.34 -4.35
C SER A 261 14.03 -20.74 -3.69
N GLY A 262 13.74 -20.79 -2.39
CA GLY A 262 13.58 -22.02 -1.61
C GLY A 262 12.20 -22.70 -1.75
N LYS A 263 11.24 -22.16 -2.52
CA LYS A 263 9.85 -22.64 -2.55
C LYS A 263 9.68 -24.14 -2.82
N ASN A 264 10.56 -24.76 -3.61
CA ASN A 264 10.48 -26.19 -3.91
C ASN A 264 10.85 -27.09 -2.71
N ARG A 265 11.38 -26.49 -1.64
CA ARG A 265 11.73 -27.15 -0.37
C ARG A 265 10.80 -26.74 0.77
N PHE A 266 9.78 -25.95 0.47
CA PHE A 266 8.80 -25.48 1.45
C PHE A 266 7.89 -26.62 1.87
N ASP A 267 7.70 -26.73 3.18
CA ASP A 267 6.83 -27.71 3.81
C ASP A 267 5.56 -27.05 4.33
N THR A 268 4.49 -27.16 3.53
CA THR A 268 3.19 -26.55 3.83
C THR A 268 2.60 -27.03 5.16
N ASP A 269 2.75 -28.32 5.50
CA ASP A 269 2.20 -28.86 6.74
C ASP A 269 2.92 -28.28 7.96
N THR A 270 4.26 -28.21 7.88
CA THR A 270 5.07 -27.56 8.91
C THR A 270 4.71 -26.10 9.05
N TYR A 271 4.53 -25.36 7.95
CA TYR A 271 4.13 -23.96 8.00
C TYR A 271 2.78 -23.78 8.69
N HIS A 272 1.77 -24.56 8.31
CA HIS A 272 0.44 -24.51 8.93
C HIS A 272 0.48 -24.86 10.42
N LEU A 273 1.33 -25.81 10.83
CA LEU A 273 1.55 -26.11 12.24
C LEU A 273 2.11 -24.89 12.99
N LEU A 274 3.10 -24.19 12.43
CA LEU A 274 3.74 -23.03 13.04
C LEU A 274 2.80 -21.82 13.20
N ILE A 275 1.85 -21.65 12.28
CA ILE A 275 0.87 -20.55 12.33
C ILE A 275 -0.48 -20.96 12.96
N SER A 276 -0.63 -22.21 13.41
CA SER A 276 -1.91 -22.77 13.90
C SER A 276 -2.55 -22.01 15.06
N GLY A 277 -1.75 -21.24 15.81
CA GLY A 277 -2.25 -20.37 16.87
C GLY A 277 -3.00 -19.12 16.38
N ILE A 278 -2.87 -18.75 15.10
CA ILE A 278 -3.51 -17.58 14.49
C ILE A 278 -4.91 -17.97 14.01
N ARG A 279 -5.94 -17.34 14.58
CA ARG A 279 -7.32 -17.58 14.16
C ARG A 279 -7.63 -16.83 12.86
N ASN A 280 -8.28 -17.51 11.92
CA ASN A 280 -8.74 -16.97 10.63
C ASN A 280 -7.62 -16.71 9.60
N ALA A 281 -6.63 -17.59 9.51
CA ALA A 281 -5.71 -17.58 8.38
C ALA A 281 -6.43 -18.09 7.11
N GLY A 282 -6.42 -17.29 6.04
CA GLY A 282 -7.08 -17.56 4.77
C GLY A 282 -6.10 -17.44 3.61
N PHE A 283 -5.36 -18.52 3.33
CA PHE A 283 -4.48 -18.59 2.18
C PHE A 283 -5.27 -19.01 0.93
N ASP A 284 -5.02 -18.32 -0.18
CA ASP A 284 -5.59 -18.69 -1.48
C ASP A 284 -4.92 -19.95 -2.01
N THR A 285 -5.59 -20.70 -2.89
CA THR A 285 -5.04 -21.89 -3.55
C THR A 285 -4.35 -21.55 -4.89
N PRO A 286 -3.39 -22.38 -5.37
CA PRO A 286 -2.66 -22.11 -6.62
C PRO A 286 -3.58 -21.98 -7.83
N ASP A 287 -4.73 -22.65 -7.82
CA ASP A 287 -5.69 -22.65 -8.94
C ASP A 287 -6.37 -21.29 -9.14
N LYS A 288 -6.30 -20.40 -8.14
CA LYS A 288 -6.99 -19.09 -8.14
C LYS A 288 -6.08 -17.93 -8.49
N ILE A 289 -4.76 -18.08 -8.35
CA ILE A 289 -3.79 -16.99 -8.51
C ILE A 289 -2.50 -17.49 -9.16
N GLY A 290 -1.82 -16.64 -9.94
CA GLY A 290 -0.56 -17.03 -10.58
C GLY A 290 0.51 -17.47 -9.57
N ASP A 291 1.33 -18.46 -9.94
CA ASP A 291 2.31 -19.13 -9.05
C ASP A 291 3.18 -18.13 -8.27
N GLY A 292 3.65 -17.05 -8.90
CA GLY A 292 4.47 -16.04 -8.23
C GLY A 292 3.76 -15.32 -7.08
N GLN A 293 2.46 -15.04 -7.21
CA GLN A 293 1.66 -14.38 -6.17
C GLN A 293 1.21 -15.37 -5.10
N TYR A 294 0.99 -16.63 -5.49
CA TYR A 294 0.65 -17.72 -4.58
C TYR A 294 1.70 -17.96 -3.50
N TRP A 295 2.99 -17.90 -3.83
CA TRP A 295 4.03 -18.11 -2.82
C TRP A 295 4.28 -16.87 -1.93
N ARG A 296 4.00 -15.67 -2.45
CA ARG A 296 4.24 -14.40 -1.75
C ARG A 296 3.32 -14.20 -0.53
N GLN A 297 2.11 -14.76 -0.52
CA GLN A 297 1.23 -14.72 0.65
C GLN A 297 1.86 -15.42 1.88
N TYR A 298 2.63 -16.49 1.69
CA TYR A 298 3.33 -17.16 2.80
C TYR A 298 4.48 -16.33 3.41
N LEU A 299 4.89 -15.25 2.74
CA LEU A 299 5.91 -14.30 3.21
C LEU A 299 5.30 -12.99 3.72
N GLY A 300 3.96 -12.94 3.83
CA GLY A 300 3.19 -11.81 4.34
C GLY A 300 2.99 -10.67 3.37
N GLU A 301 3.10 -10.94 2.06
CA GLU A 301 2.71 -9.97 1.04
C GLU A 301 1.19 -9.99 0.80
N ARG A 302 0.70 -8.88 0.23
CA ARG A 302 -0.73 -8.72 -0.09
C ARG A 302 -1.13 -9.65 -1.23
N ARG A 303 -2.39 -10.08 -1.19
CA ARG A 303 -3.07 -10.80 -2.28
C ARG A 303 -3.43 -9.83 -3.41
N ALA A 304 -3.99 -10.37 -4.49
CA ALA A 304 -4.35 -9.58 -5.68
C ALA A 304 -5.43 -8.52 -5.39
N ASP A 305 -6.29 -8.78 -4.41
CA ASP A 305 -7.31 -7.86 -3.90
C ASP A 305 -6.74 -6.78 -2.96
N GLY A 306 -5.43 -6.83 -2.63
CA GLY A 306 -4.78 -5.91 -1.70
C GLY A 306 -4.94 -6.26 -0.21
N ASP A 307 -5.67 -7.32 0.13
CA ASP A 307 -5.79 -7.83 1.50
C ASP A 307 -4.57 -8.67 1.90
N TYR A 308 -4.44 -8.91 3.20
CA TYR A 308 -3.46 -9.85 3.73
C TYR A 308 -4.08 -11.24 3.91
N PRO A 309 -3.30 -12.32 3.72
CA PRO A 309 -3.79 -13.70 3.88
C PRO A 309 -4.14 -14.05 5.32
N LEU A 310 -3.63 -13.30 6.29
CA LEU A 310 -4.03 -13.41 7.69
C LEU A 310 -3.80 -12.10 8.44
N GLU A 311 -4.50 -11.96 9.55
CA GLU A 311 -4.24 -10.96 10.56
C GLU A 311 -4.09 -11.65 11.92
N ALA A 312 -3.18 -11.15 12.74
CA ALA A 312 -2.86 -11.72 14.02
C ALA A 312 -2.72 -10.62 15.07
N SER A 313 -3.12 -10.95 16.29
CA SER A 313 -2.84 -10.16 17.49
C SER A 313 -1.38 -10.32 17.92
N LEU A 314 -0.90 -9.39 18.75
CA LEU A 314 0.48 -9.45 19.24
C LEU A 314 0.76 -10.73 20.06
N ASP A 315 -0.24 -11.22 20.81
CA ASP A 315 -0.17 -12.50 21.51
C ASP A 315 -0.05 -13.70 20.54
N GLU A 316 -0.84 -13.73 19.47
CA GLU A 316 -0.76 -14.77 18.43
C GLU A 316 0.60 -14.74 17.71
N LEU A 317 1.09 -13.54 17.38
CA LEU A 317 2.40 -13.34 16.74
C LEU A 317 3.55 -13.80 17.63
N ALA A 318 3.53 -13.46 18.92
CA ALA A 318 4.57 -13.87 19.86
C ALA A 318 4.66 -15.40 19.98
N LYS A 319 3.52 -16.09 20.00
CA LYS A 319 3.45 -17.55 20.03
C LYS A 319 3.96 -18.17 18.72
N MET A 320 3.57 -17.63 17.57
CA MET A 320 4.04 -18.06 16.25
C MET A 320 5.57 -17.91 16.13
N LEU A 321 6.10 -16.75 16.52
CA LEU A 321 7.54 -16.47 16.51
C LEU A 321 8.28 -17.44 17.42
N ARG A 322 7.82 -17.62 18.67
CA ARG A 322 8.39 -18.59 19.60
C ARG A 322 8.41 -20.01 19.00
N ALA A 323 7.30 -20.47 18.42
CA ALA A 323 7.22 -21.80 17.83
C ALA A 323 8.24 -21.98 16.69
N SER A 324 8.36 -20.98 15.82
CA SER A 324 9.29 -20.99 14.69
C SER A 324 10.75 -21.02 15.15
N LEU A 325 11.10 -20.16 16.11
CA LEU A 325 12.44 -20.09 16.70
C LEU A 325 12.85 -21.39 17.40
N LEU A 326 11.90 -22.08 18.06
CA LEU A 326 12.17 -23.38 18.69
C LEU A 326 12.23 -24.54 17.69
N PHE A 327 11.53 -24.43 16.56
CA PHE A 327 11.49 -25.48 15.55
C PHE A 327 12.80 -25.55 14.72
N LYS A 328 13.38 -24.38 14.39
CA LYS A 328 14.62 -24.26 13.60
C LYS A 328 15.59 -23.21 14.16
N PRO A 329 16.09 -23.36 15.39
CA PRO A 329 16.90 -22.32 16.05
C PRO A 329 18.14 -21.91 15.25
N GLU A 330 18.74 -22.84 14.51
CA GLU A 330 19.93 -22.61 13.69
C GLU A 330 19.73 -21.53 12.60
N TYR A 331 18.53 -21.43 12.03
CA TYR A 331 18.22 -20.50 10.93
C TYR A 331 18.13 -19.03 11.40
N PHE A 332 17.99 -18.80 12.70
CA PHE A 332 17.68 -17.47 13.25
C PHE A 332 18.86 -16.81 13.95
N SER A 333 20.01 -17.48 13.99
CA SER A 333 21.27 -16.92 14.50
C SER A 333 21.61 -15.57 13.84
N GLY A 334 21.34 -15.43 12.54
CA GLY A 334 21.53 -14.20 11.77
C GLY A 334 20.59 -13.03 12.13
N LEU A 335 19.44 -13.27 12.77
CA LEU A 335 18.54 -12.18 13.17
C LEU A 335 19.18 -11.26 14.22
N SER A 336 20.10 -11.78 15.03
CA SER A 336 20.89 -10.98 15.98
C SER A 336 21.78 -9.93 15.30
N GLN A 337 22.01 -10.04 13.99
CA GLN A 337 22.81 -9.12 13.19
C GLN A 337 21.97 -8.01 12.53
N ASN A 338 20.65 -8.01 12.72
CA ASN A 338 19.76 -6.99 12.18
C ASN A 338 20.08 -5.62 12.81
N GLY A 339 20.38 -4.62 11.98
CA GLY A 339 20.83 -3.29 12.40
C GLY A 339 22.35 -3.11 12.42
N VAL A 340 23.12 -4.20 12.34
CA VAL A 340 24.60 -4.20 12.34
C VAL A 340 25.15 -4.39 10.93
N VAL A 341 24.57 -5.29 10.14
CA VAL A 341 25.06 -5.63 8.79
C VAL A 341 24.45 -4.73 7.72
N LYS A 342 25.27 -4.25 6.79
CA LYS A 342 24.83 -3.43 5.65
C LYS A 342 23.82 -4.20 4.80
N GLY A 343 22.61 -3.64 4.65
CA GLY A 343 21.50 -4.27 3.94
C GLY A 343 20.45 -4.91 4.85
N SER A 344 20.71 -5.01 6.16
CA SER A 344 19.67 -5.42 7.11
C SER A 344 18.60 -4.35 7.31
N THR A 345 17.39 -4.77 7.69
CA THR A 345 16.21 -3.89 7.80
C THR A 345 16.47 -2.65 8.66
N LEU A 346 17.17 -2.81 9.79
CA LEU A 346 17.43 -1.72 10.72
C LEU A 346 18.78 -1.02 10.48
N TYR A 347 19.51 -1.34 9.41
CA TYR A 347 20.87 -0.80 9.20
C TYR A 347 20.87 0.72 9.00
N ALA A 348 19.85 1.28 8.35
CA ALA A 348 19.74 2.72 8.08
C ALA A 348 19.19 3.52 9.27
N GLU A 349 18.66 2.86 10.30
CA GLU A 349 18.04 3.52 11.44
C GLU A 349 19.06 4.26 12.30
N SER A 350 18.58 5.30 12.99
CA SER A 350 19.43 6.18 13.78
C SER A 350 20.14 5.40 14.90
N GLY A 351 21.35 5.86 15.27
CA GLY A 351 22.09 5.24 16.37
C GLY A 351 21.37 5.26 17.72
N GLN A 352 20.37 6.14 17.87
CA GLN A 352 19.54 6.26 19.07
C GLN A 352 18.49 5.15 19.15
N ASP A 353 17.88 4.77 18.02
CA ASP A 353 16.89 3.67 17.94
C ASP A 353 17.54 2.29 18.04
N LYS A 354 18.81 2.17 17.59
CA LYS A 354 19.61 0.94 17.73
C LYS A 354 20.07 0.64 19.16
N LYS A 355 20.02 1.60 20.09
CA LYS A 355 20.43 1.38 21.49
C LYS A 355 19.52 0.41 22.23
N ILE A 356 18.26 0.25 21.79
CA ILE A 356 17.31 -0.70 22.40
C ILE A 356 17.70 -2.16 22.11
N LEU A 357 18.52 -2.40 21.07
CA LEU A 357 18.98 -3.73 20.65
C LEU A 357 20.32 -4.16 21.26
N LYS A 358 20.97 -3.29 22.04
CA LYS A 358 22.24 -3.54 22.75
C LYS A 358 21.99 -3.57 24.25
#